data_AF-A0A7Y2C687-F1
#
_entry.id   AF-A0A7Y2C687-F1
#
_cell.length_a   1.000
_cell.length_b   1.000
_cell.length_c   1.000
_cell.angle_alpha   90.00
_cell.angle_beta   90.00
_cell.angle_gamma   90.00
#
_symmetry.space_group_name_H-M   'P 1'
#
loop_
_entity.id
_entity.type
_entity.pdbx_description
1 polymer ?
#
loop_
_entity_poly.entity_id
_entity_poly.type
_entity_poly.pdbx_seq_one_letter_code
_entity_poly.pdbx_strand_id
1 'polypeptide(L)'
;MTYEDSEVDRSPETEFGFLIEHKDRLGKRIKAKPVEHIGSIQFSKLHANFMNLISVFHYLVANVDFSAFASADDEVCCHNHILFGEGEEHYYSIPYDFDMTGLVSAEYATPNPRYGLRRITQRFYRGRCENNQYLAENLVLFRDKRDEIEAVIDSIPDLSKYSHKLIGRLVGEFYRIVDDPKLVEKRLVERCN
;
A
#
# COMPACT_ATOMS: atom_id res chain seq x y z
N MET A 1 10.03 -12.66 -17.77
CA MET A 1 9.21 -13.87 -17.60
C MET A 1 8.83 -14.35 -18.99
N THR A 2 8.97 -15.65 -19.26
CA THR A 2 8.57 -16.23 -20.54
C THR A 2 7.31 -17.04 -20.30
N TYR A 3 6.27 -16.83 -21.11
CA TYR A 3 5.01 -17.57 -21.05
C TYR A 3 4.58 -18.03 -22.45
N GLU A 4 3.81 -19.11 -22.47
CA GLU A 4 3.22 -19.70 -23.68
C GLU A 4 1.70 -19.74 -23.49
N ASP A 5 0.96 -19.21 -24.45
CA ASP A 5 -0.50 -19.28 -24.46
C ASP A 5 -0.92 -20.64 -25.02
N SER A 6 -1.42 -21.53 -24.16
CA SER A 6 -1.82 -22.88 -24.56
C SER A 6 -3.05 -22.94 -25.46
N GLU A 7 -3.80 -21.84 -25.58
CA GLU A 7 -5.02 -21.76 -26.40
C GLU A 7 -4.74 -21.21 -27.81
N VAL A 8 -3.55 -20.65 -28.05
CA VAL A 8 -3.18 -20.04 -29.32
C VAL A 8 -1.85 -20.58 -29.80
N ASP A 9 -1.80 -21.10 -31.03
CA ASP A 9 -0.55 -21.56 -31.66
C ASP A 9 0.34 -20.35 -32.03
N ARG A 10 1.06 -19.84 -31.04
CA ARG A 10 2.01 -18.72 -31.11
C ARG A 10 3.29 -19.07 -30.38
N SER A 11 4.38 -18.46 -30.83
CA SER A 11 5.67 -18.62 -30.15
C SER A 11 5.60 -18.03 -28.73
N PRO A 12 6.30 -18.63 -27.75
CA PRO A 12 6.39 -18.09 -26.39
C PRO A 12 6.86 -16.63 -26.39
N GLU A 13 6.20 -15.81 -25.58
CA GLU A 13 6.49 -14.38 -25.44
C GLU A 13 7.35 -14.16 -24.20
N THR A 14 8.26 -13.18 -24.26
CA THR A 14 9.10 -12.80 -23.12
C THR A 14 8.88 -11.33 -22.79
N GLU A 15 8.33 -11.11 -21.61
CA GLU A 15 7.95 -9.79 -21.11
C GLU A 15 8.45 -9.57 -19.67
N PHE A 16 8.43 -8.32 -19.21
CA PHE A 16 8.63 -8.04 -17.79
C PHE A 16 7.48 -8.63 -16.96
N GLY A 17 7.84 -9.34 -15.90
CA GLY A 17 6.87 -9.97 -15.02
C GLY A 17 7.49 -10.29 -13.67
N PHE A 18 6.66 -10.32 -12.65
CA PHE A 18 7.04 -10.70 -11.29
C PHE A 18 5.99 -11.65 -10.73
N LEU A 19 6.42 -12.50 -9.81
CA LEU A 19 5.52 -13.42 -9.11
C LEU A 19 5.20 -12.83 -7.74
N ILE A 20 3.90 -12.78 -7.42
CA ILE A 20 3.41 -12.38 -6.10
C ILE A 20 3.15 -13.64 -5.28
N GLU A 21 3.48 -13.60 -3.98
CA GLU A 21 3.14 -14.67 -3.06
C GLU A 21 1.62 -14.90 -3.03
N HIS A 22 1.17 -16.13 -3.30
CA HIS A 22 -0.25 -16.50 -3.24
C HIS A 22 -0.81 -16.34 -1.82
N LYS A 23 -2.08 -15.91 -1.69
CA LYS A 23 -2.74 -15.64 -0.39
C LYS A 23 -2.63 -16.79 0.61
N ASP A 24 -2.75 -18.04 0.16
CA ASP A 24 -2.66 -19.21 1.04
C ASP A 24 -1.23 -19.44 1.57
N ARG A 25 -0.20 -19.08 0.80
CA ARG A 25 1.19 -19.16 1.25
C ARG A 25 1.48 -18.08 2.28
N LEU A 26 1.01 -16.86 2.03
CA LEU A 26 1.06 -15.78 3.00
C LEU A 26 0.36 -16.20 4.30
N GLY A 27 -0.86 -16.73 4.22
CA GLY A 27 -1.62 -17.19 5.38
C GLY A 27 -0.86 -18.21 6.23
N LYS A 28 -0.21 -19.20 5.59
CA LYS A 28 0.67 -20.15 6.30
C LYS A 28 1.85 -19.44 6.99
N ARG A 29 2.47 -18.45 6.36
CA ARG A 29 3.61 -17.70 6.91
C ARG A 29 3.23 -16.86 8.12
N ILE A 30 2.08 -16.18 8.07
CA ILE A 30 1.60 -15.32 9.15
C ILE A 30 0.71 -16.06 10.16
N LYS A 31 0.48 -17.37 9.96
CA LYS A 31 -0.40 -18.22 10.79
C LYS A 31 -1.82 -17.67 10.90
N ALA A 32 -2.38 -17.23 9.78
CA ALA A 32 -3.75 -16.75 9.66
C ALA A 32 -4.41 -17.26 8.36
N LYS A 33 -5.74 -17.25 8.29
CA LYS A 33 -6.48 -17.63 7.09
C LYS A 33 -7.01 -16.40 6.37
N PRO A 34 -7.07 -16.39 5.03
CA PRO A 34 -7.80 -15.35 4.32
C PRO A 34 -9.27 -15.44 4.74
N VAL A 35 -9.90 -14.29 4.99
CA VAL A 35 -11.32 -14.20 5.30
C VAL A 35 -12.07 -14.12 3.98
N GLU A 36 -13.05 -15.00 3.81
CA GLU A 36 -13.93 -15.05 2.64
C GLU A 36 -15.36 -14.68 3.09
N HIS A 37 -16.14 -14.08 2.19
CA HIS A 37 -17.56 -13.75 2.40
C HIS A 37 -17.87 -12.83 3.59
N ILE A 38 -17.22 -11.65 3.61
CA ILE A 38 -17.52 -10.60 4.59
C ILE A 38 -17.61 -9.27 3.85
N GLY A 39 -18.77 -8.61 3.81
CA GLY A 39 -18.91 -7.36 3.05
C GLY A 39 -18.18 -6.15 3.65
N SER A 40 -18.18 -6.06 4.97
CA SER A 40 -17.46 -5.00 5.70
C SER A 40 -17.11 -5.45 7.11
N ILE A 41 -16.15 -4.74 7.72
CA ILE A 41 -15.77 -4.94 9.11
C ILE A 41 -15.75 -3.61 9.86
N GLN A 42 -15.98 -3.67 11.17
CA GLN A 42 -15.71 -2.51 12.02
C GLN A 42 -14.19 -2.29 12.11
N PHE A 43 -13.76 -1.03 12.07
CA PHE A 43 -12.34 -0.68 12.16
C PHE A 43 -11.68 -1.23 13.43
N SER A 44 -12.41 -1.26 14.55
CA SER A 44 -11.95 -1.82 15.84
C SER A 44 -11.59 -3.30 15.78
N LYS A 45 -12.07 -4.04 14.78
CA LYS A 45 -11.74 -5.44 14.57
C LYS A 45 -10.41 -5.64 13.84
N LEU A 46 -9.75 -4.58 13.37
CA LEU A 46 -8.41 -4.66 12.76
C LEU A 46 -7.30 -4.62 13.81
N HIS A 47 -6.16 -5.25 13.53
CA HIS A 47 -4.93 -5.04 14.30
C HIS A 47 -4.48 -3.58 14.19
N ALA A 48 -4.66 -2.81 15.27
CA ALA A 48 -4.47 -1.36 15.28
C ALA A 48 -3.04 -0.91 14.90
N ASN A 49 -2.01 -1.55 15.48
CA ASN A 49 -0.61 -1.24 15.13
C ASN A 49 -0.33 -1.54 13.65
N PHE A 50 -0.72 -2.73 13.18
CA PHE A 50 -0.53 -3.12 11.79
C PHE A 50 -1.27 -2.17 10.82
N MET A 51 -2.47 -1.73 11.17
CA MET A 51 -3.21 -0.78 10.34
C MET A 51 -2.56 0.62 10.33
N ASN A 52 -1.92 1.04 11.42
CA ASN A 52 -1.10 2.26 11.41
C ASN A 52 0.10 2.10 10.45
N LEU A 53 0.84 0.99 10.56
CA LEU A 53 1.95 0.65 9.67
C LEU A 53 1.54 0.69 8.19
N ILE A 54 0.44 0.03 7.83
CA ILE A 54 -0.08 0.01 6.46
C ILE A 54 -0.55 1.41 6.01
N SER A 55 -1.12 2.21 6.89
CA SER A 55 -1.52 3.59 6.57
C SER A 55 -0.32 4.47 6.25
N VAL A 56 0.79 4.32 6.98
CA VAL A 56 2.05 5.01 6.70
C VAL A 56 2.69 4.49 5.41
N PHE A 57 2.62 3.18 5.14
CA PHE A 57 3.06 2.61 3.86
C PHE A 57 2.30 3.19 2.66
N HIS A 58 0.97 3.24 2.74
CA HIS A 58 0.15 3.89 1.71
C HIS A 58 0.52 5.37 1.56
N TYR A 59 0.82 6.06 2.65
CA TYR A 59 1.31 7.43 2.60
C TYR A 59 2.69 7.57 1.92
N LEU A 60 3.63 6.65 2.17
CA LEU A 60 4.94 6.60 1.50
C LEU A 60 4.77 6.55 -0.02
N VAL A 61 3.93 5.65 -0.52
CA VAL A 61 3.71 5.44 -1.96
C VAL A 61 2.65 6.36 -2.58
N ALA A 62 2.10 7.30 -1.79
CA ALA A 62 1.01 8.19 -2.19
C ALA A 62 -0.22 7.42 -2.73
N ASN A 63 -0.61 6.36 -2.04
CA ASN A 63 -1.83 5.61 -2.31
C ASN A 63 -3.02 6.19 -1.54
N VAL A 64 -4.10 6.48 -2.26
CA VAL A 64 -5.40 6.82 -1.68
C VAL A 64 -6.52 5.93 -2.24
N ASP A 65 -6.21 4.96 -3.07
CA ASP A 65 -7.15 4.03 -3.69
C ASP A 65 -7.17 2.70 -2.94
N PHE A 66 -7.71 2.73 -1.72
CA PHE A 66 -7.86 1.54 -0.89
C PHE A 66 -9.00 1.70 0.13
N SER A 67 -9.43 0.61 0.73
CA SER A 67 -10.29 0.61 1.90
C SER A 67 -10.00 -0.67 2.66
N ALA A 68 -9.58 -0.55 3.92
CA ALA A 68 -9.18 -1.72 4.72
C ALA A 68 -10.37 -2.43 5.41
N PHE A 69 -11.59 -1.88 5.29
CA PHE A 69 -12.73 -2.27 6.12
C PHE A 69 -14.08 -2.33 5.38
N ALA A 70 -14.12 -1.94 4.11
CA ALA A 70 -15.32 -2.05 3.26
C ALA A 70 -14.90 -2.05 1.79
N SER A 71 -15.71 -2.61 0.91
CA SER A 71 -15.61 -2.38 -0.54
C SER A 71 -16.92 -1.77 -1.06
N ALA A 72 -17.03 -1.56 -2.37
CA ALA A 72 -18.31 -1.24 -3.01
C ALA A 72 -19.20 -2.48 -3.23
N ASP A 73 -18.64 -3.67 -3.02
CA ASP A 73 -19.29 -4.96 -3.12
C ASP A 73 -19.64 -5.47 -1.70
N ASP A 74 -20.92 -5.66 -1.43
CA ASP A 74 -21.40 -6.09 -0.12
C ASP A 74 -21.06 -7.56 0.19
N GLU A 75 -20.50 -8.32 -0.75
CA GLU A 75 -20.11 -9.73 -0.54
C GLU A 75 -18.65 -9.90 -0.10
N VAL A 76 -17.76 -9.01 -0.56
CA VAL A 76 -16.32 -9.13 -0.33
C VAL A 76 -15.70 -7.78 0.04
N CYS A 77 -15.40 -7.63 1.32
CA CYS A 77 -14.46 -6.65 1.83
C CYS A 77 -13.09 -7.02 1.26
N CYS A 78 -12.26 -6.07 0.87
CA CYS A 78 -12.38 -4.62 0.97
C CYS A 78 -11.93 -4.01 -0.37
N HIS A 79 -11.55 -2.73 -0.44
CA HIS A 79 -10.98 -2.18 -1.69
C HIS A 79 -9.45 -2.29 -1.65
N ASN A 80 -8.85 -3.07 -2.55
CA ASN A 80 -7.40 -3.29 -2.65
C ASN A 80 -6.75 -3.86 -1.37
N HIS A 81 -7.54 -4.58 -0.56
CA HIS A 81 -7.10 -5.23 0.67
C HIS A 81 -7.77 -6.60 0.86
N ILE A 82 -6.99 -7.58 1.33
CA ILE A 82 -7.47 -8.90 1.75
C ILE A 82 -7.35 -9.01 3.27
N LEU A 83 -8.43 -9.42 3.93
CA LEU A 83 -8.42 -9.66 5.36
C LEU A 83 -7.85 -11.05 5.67
N PHE A 84 -7.03 -11.12 6.72
CA PHE A 84 -6.51 -12.37 7.27
C PHE A 84 -6.76 -12.42 8.78
N GLY A 85 -7.24 -13.55 9.27
CA GLY A 85 -7.46 -13.77 10.68
C GLY A 85 -8.24 -15.07 10.94
N GLU A 86 -8.43 -15.37 12.23
CA GLU A 86 -9.33 -16.42 12.69
C GLU A 86 -10.19 -15.83 13.83
N GLY A 87 -11.48 -16.14 13.86
CA GLY A 87 -12.42 -15.58 14.85
C GLY A 87 -13.12 -14.32 14.36
N GLU A 88 -13.37 -13.36 15.26
CA GLU A 88 -14.18 -12.15 14.98
C GLU A 88 -13.45 -10.82 15.25
N GLU A 89 -12.18 -10.86 15.68
CA GLU A 89 -11.38 -9.66 16.00
C GLU A 89 -9.94 -9.81 15.53
N HIS A 90 -9.19 -8.71 15.56
CA HIS A 90 -7.76 -8.66 15.26
C HIS A 90 -7.40 -9.19 13.85
N TYR A 91 -8.12 -8.74 12.83
CA TYR A 91 -7.78 -9.04 11.45
C TYR A 91 -6.55 -8.25 10.97
N TYR A 92 -5.68 -8.89 10.21
CA TYR A 92 -4.68 -8.24 9.37
C TYR A 92 -5.29 -7.85 8.04
N SER A 93 -5.23 -6.57 7.67
CA SER A 93 -5.70 -6.08 6.38
C SER A 93 -4.51 -5.90 5.43
N ILE A 94 -4.26 -6.90 4.59
CA ILE A 94 -3.07 -6.97 3.72
C ILE A 94 -3.38 -6.21 2.41
N PRO A 95 -2.64 -5.14 2.09
CA PRO A 95 -2.86 -4.38 0.87
C PRO A 95 -2.33 -5.15 -0.37
N TYR A 96 -3.02 -4.98 -1.49
CA TYR A 96 -2.60 -5.41 -2.83
C TYR A 96 -3.00 -4.35 -3.84
N ASP A 97 -2.64 -4.55 -5.12
CA ASP A 97 -2.98 -3.64 -6.24
C ASP A 97 -2.52 -2.18 -6.05
N PHE A 98 -1.29 -1.90 -6.47
CA PHE A 98 -0.62 -0.59 -6.25
C PHE A 98 -0.42 0.21 -7.53
N ASP A 99 -1.16 -0.12 -8.58
CA ASP A 99 -1.06 0.54 -9.87
C ASP A 99 -1.53 2.02 -9.81
N MET A 100 -2.55 2.28 -9.00
CA MET A 100 -3.14 3.60 -8.70
C MET A 100 -2.39 4.38 -7.61
N THR A 101 -1.05 4.25 -7.56
CA THR A 101 -0.21 4.97 -6.60
C THR A 101 0.57 6.10 -7.25
N GLY A 102 0.90 7.12 -6.47
CA GLY A 102 1.84 8.15 -6.93
C GLY A 102 3.24 7.62 -7.23
N LEU A 103 3.62 6.48 -6.65
CA LEU A 103 4.91 5.80 -6.92
C LEU A 103 4.95 5.22 -8.32
N VAL A 104 3.88 4.54 -8.75
CA VAL A 104 3.76 4.03 -10.12
C VAL A 104 3.48 5.18 -11.09
N SER A 105 2.58 6.09 -10.74
CA SER A 105 2.16 7.23 -11.56
C SER A 105 1.80 6.80 -12.99
N ALA A 106 1.04 5.70 -13.12
CA ALA A 106 0.62 5.16 -14.40
C ALA A 106 -0.14 6.23 -15.23
N GLU A 107 -0.03 6.17 -16.55
CA GLU A 107 -0.64 7.17 -17.46
C GLU A 107 -2.17 7.25 -17.30
N TYR A 108 -2.80 6.12 -17.02
CA TYR A 108 -4.25 6.04 -16.79
C TYR A 108 -4.67 6.43 -15.37
N ALA A 109 -3.73 6.57 -14.42
CA ALA A 109 -4.07 6.85 -13.04
C ALA A 109 -4.53 8.30 -12.88
N THR A 110 -5.73 8.48 -12.32
CA THR A 110 -6.32 9.81 -12.11
C THR A 110 -6.39 10.14 -10.60
N PRO A 111 -6.20 11.41 -10.21
CA PRO A 111 -6.32 11.79 -8.80
C PRO A 111 -7.74 11.52 -8.28
N ASN A 112 -7.84 10.91 -7.10
CA ASN A 112 -9.14 10.63 -6.51
C ASN A 112 -9.86 11.95 -6.12
N PRO A 113 -11.03 12.25 -6.73
CA PRO A 113 -11.72 13.53 -6.53
C PRO A 113 -12.25 13.70 -5.10
N ARG A 114 -12.50 12.60 -4.37
CA ARG A 114 -12.98 12.62 -2.97
C ARG A 114 -12.03 13.40 -2.04
N TYR A 115 -10.74 13.39 -2.35
CA TYR A 115 -9.70 14.00 -1.52
C TYR A 115 -9.20 15.34 -2.06
N GLY A 116 -9.82 15.86 -3.13
CA GLY A 116 -9.44 17.15 -3.72
C GLY A 116 -8.00 17.20 -4.24
N LEU A 117 -7.43 16.04 -4.61
CA LEU A 117 -6.08 15.94 -5.13
C LEU A 117 -6.04 16.40 -6.59
N ARG A 118 -4.98 17.13 -6.93
CA ARG A 118 -4.72 17.65 -8.28
C ARG A 118 -3.76 16.77 -9.08
N ARG A 119 -2.99 15.90 -8.40
CA ARG A 119 -2.00 14.99 -9.00
C ARG A 119 -1.98 13.67 -8.24
N ILE A 120 -1.74 12.56 -8.94
CA ILE A 120 -1.63 11.24 -8.33
C ILE A 120 -0.47 11.13 -7.33
N THR A 121 0.57 11.96 -7.50
CA THR A 121 1.72 12.03 -6.59
C THR A 121 1.47 12.82 -5.30
N GLN A 122 0.31 13.48 -5.15
CA GLN A 122 -0.01 14.20 -3.93
C GLN A 122 -0.45 13.22 -2.85
N ARG A 123 0.16 13.34 -1.67
CA ARG A 123 -0.17 12.50 -0.52
C ARG A 123 -1.37 13.03 0.24
N PHE A 124 -2.19 12.09 0.68
CA PHE A 124 -3.23 12.30 1.67
C PHE A 124 -3.13 11.18 2.70
N TYR A 125 -2.94 11.52 3.97
CA TYR A 125 -2.83 10.52 5.02
C TYR A 125 -4.20 9.94 5.33
N ARG A 126 -4.35 8.63 5.17
CA ARG A 126 -5.62 7.92 5.39
C ARG A 126 -5.66 7.09 6.67
N GLY A 127 -4.66 7.22 7.54
CA GLY A 127 -4.63 6.55 8.84
C GLY A 127 -5.68 7.11 9.81
N ARG A 128 -6.11 6.28 10.76
CA ARG A 128 -7.15 6.64 11.73
C ARG A 128 -6.57 7.26 12.98
N CYS A 129 -7.22 8.30 13.50
CA CYS A 129 -6.74 9.03 14.67
C CYS A 129 -6.59 8.14 15.91
N GLU A 130 -7.47 7.16 16.06
CA GLU A 130 -7.45 6.15 17.13
C GLU A 130 -6.14 5.33 17.18
N ASN A 131 -5.42 5.25 16.04
CA ASN A 131 -4.17 4.52 15.94
C ASN A 131 -2.93 5.42 16.00
N ASN A 132 -3.06 6.72 16.26
CA ASN A 132 -1.92 7.65 16.30
C ASN A 132 -0.89 7.29 17.38
N GLN A 133 -1.28 6.56 18.43
CA GLN A 133 -0.36 6.04 19.45
C GLN A 133 0.77 5.17 18.87
N TYR A 134 0.54 4.51 17.73
CA TYR A 134 1.54 3.67 17.06
C TYR A 134 2.40 4.43 16.03
N LEU A 135 2.07 5.69 15.74
CA LEU A 135 2.68 6.42 14.64
C LEU A 135 4.17 6.65 14.89
N ALA A 136 4.55 7.04 16.11
CA ALA A 136 5.96 7.31 16.43
C ALA A 136 6.84 6.07 16.23
N GLU A 137 6.40 4.91 16.72
CA GLU A 137 7.10 3.62 16.55
C GLU A 137 7.20 3.22 15.08
N ASN A 138 6.10 3.26 14.34
CA ASN A 138 6.12 2.90 12.92
C ASN A 138 6.98 3.86 12.08
N LEU A 139 6.98 5.16 12.39
CA LEU A 139 7.88 6.10 11.70
C LEU A 139 9.35 5.81 11.97
N VAL A 140 9.74 5.28 13.13
CA VAL A 140 11.11 4.79 13.36
C VAL A 140 11.41 3.64 12.41
N LEU A 141 10.51 2.65 12.29
CA LEU A 141 10.69 1.54 11.34
C LEU A 141 10.92 2.02 9.90
N PHE A 142 10.16 3.00 9.41
CA PHE A 142 10.37 3.53 8.06
C PHE A 142 11.72 4.24 7.91
N ARG A 143 12.19 4.96 8.93
CA ARG A 143 13.52 5.60 8.91
C ARG A 143 14.62 4.55 8.90
N ASP A 144 14.50 3.51 9.73
CA ASP A 144 15.46 2.42 9.79
C ASP A 144 15.53 1.63 8.46
N LYS A 145 14.41 1.56 7.74
CA LYS A 145 14.30 0.89 6.43
C LYS A 145 14.59 1.79 5.23
N ARG A 146 15.01 3.05 5.45
CA ARG A 146 15.24 4.01 4.37
C ARG A 146 16.24 3.51 3.33
N ASP A 147 17.43 3.11 3.77
CA ASP A 147 18.49 2.68 2.85
C ASP A 147 18.07 1.42 2.07
N GLU A 148 17.33 0.50 2.71
CA GLU A 148 16.79 -0.69 2.05
C GLU A 148 15.74 -0.32 0.99
N ILE A 149 14.84 0.62 1.29
CA ILE A 149 13.82 1.11 0.34
C ILE A 149 14.47 1.84 -0.85
N GLU A 150 15.44 2.72 -0.58
CA GLU A 150 16.17 3.44 -1.63
C GLU A 150 16.97 2.46 -2.52
N ALA A 151 17.62 1.46 -1.93
CA ALA A 151 18.34 0.42 -2.66
C ALA A 151 17.44 -0.42 -3.58
N VAL A 152 16.19 -0.70 -3.19
CA VAL A 152 15.23 -1.40 -4.06
C VAL A 152 15.00 -0.61 -5.35
N ILE A 153 14.87 0.71 -5.29
CA ILE A 153 14.67 1.58 -6.46
C ILE A 153 15.88 1.51 -7.40
N ASP A 154 17.09 1.55 -6.82
CA ASP A 154 18.35 1.50 -7.57
C ASP A 154 18.63 0.13 -8.19
N SER A 155 18.01 -0.93 -7.66
CA SER A 155 18.23 -2.31 -8.11
C SER A 155 17.48 -2.71 -9.38
N ILE A 156 16.56 -1.88 -9.88
CA ILE A 156 15.70 -2.20 -11.04
C ILE A 156 16.43 -1.85 -12.34
N PRO A 157 16.95 -2.84 -13.12
CA PRO A 157 17.87 -2.58 -14.23
C PRO A 157 17.27 -1.73 -15.36
N ASP A 158 15.99 -1.96 -15.65
CA ASP A 158 15.29 -1.35 -16.78
C ASP A 158 14.40 -0.16 -16.38
N LEU A 159 14.56 0.34 -15.15
CA LEU A 159 13.83 1.52 -14.70
C LEU A 159 14.31 2.75 -15.46
N SER A 160 13.39 3.39 -16.21
CA SER A 160 13.74 4.59 -16.97
C SER A 160 14.32 5.68 -16.05
N LYS A 161 15.26 6.49 -16.56
CA LYS A 161 15.82 7.64 -15.81
C LYS A 161 14.74 8.59 -15.30
N TYR A 162 13.64 8.73 -16.05
CA TYR A 162 12.50 9.55 -15.65
C TYR A 162 11.77 8.93 -14.45
N SER A 163 11.41 7.64 -14.55
CA SER A 163 10.73 6.91 -13.48
C SER A 163 11.58 6.85 -12.21
N HIS A 164 12.88 6.55 -12.34
CA HIS A 164 13.83 6.56 -11.24
C HIS A 164 13.85 7.91 -10.51
N LYS A 165 14.00 9.01 -11.27
CA LYS A 165 13.96 10.37 -10.69
C LYS A 165 12.61 10.72 -10.05
N LEU A 166 11.50 10.26 -10.63
CA LEU A 166 10.16 10.49 -10.09
C LEU A 166 9.99 9.77 -8.75
N ILE A 167 10.30 8.47 -8.72
CA ILE A 167 10.19 7.63 -7.53
C ILE A 167 11.14 8.14 -6.43
N GLY A 168 12.40 8.44 -6.76
CA GLY A 168 13.37 8.98 -5.81
C GLY A 168 12.93 10.32 -5.21
N ARG A 169 12.35 11.23 -6.01
CA ARG A 169 11.75 12.48 -5.48
C ARG A 169 10.59 12.18 -4.56
N LEU A 170 9.67 11.30 -4.98
CA LEU A 170 8.50 10.94 -4.20
C LEU A 170 8.93 10.38 -2.83
N VAL A 171 9.80 9.38 -2.80
CA VAL A 171 10.30 8.75 -1.57
C VAL A 171 11.09 9.73 -0.71
N GLY A 172 11.96 10.55 -1.30
CA GLY A 172 12.69 11.60 -0.58
C GLY A 172 11.77 12.65 0.06
N GLU A 173 10.68 13.03 -0.60
CA GLU A 173 9.67 13.93 -0.02
C GLU A 173 8.95 13.30 1.19
N PHE A 174 8.72 11.98 1.18
CA PHE A 174 8.18 11.28 2.35
C PHE A 174 9.14 11.39 3.53
N TYR A 175 10.43 11.08 3.34
CA TYR A 175 11.43 11.17 4.41
C TYR A 175 11.58 12.59 4.96
N ARG A 176 11.58 13.60 4.08
CA ARG A 176 11.57 15.01 4.51
C ARG A 176 10.37 15.37 5.39
N ILE A 177 9.21 14.72 5.19
CA ILE A 177 8.02 14.93 6.02
C ILE A 177 8.17 14.20 7.35
N VAL A 178 8.56 12.92 7.32
CA VAL A 178 8.60 12.12 8.55
C VAL A 178 9.78 12.46 9.46
N ASP A 179 10.84 13.09 8.95
CA ASP A 179 11.98 13.56 9.76
C ASP A 179 11.75 14.92 10.43
N ASP A 180 10.66 15.62 10.10
CA ASP A 180 10.28 16.88 10.73
C ASP A 180 9.04 16.67 11.63
N PRO A 181 9.19 16.72 12.97
CA PRO A 181 8.07 16.54 13.89
C PRO A 181 6.89 17.49 13.64
N LYS A 182 7.14 18.73 13.20
CA LYS A 182 6.08 19.69 12.89
C LYS A 182 5.31 19.29 11.64
N LEU A 183 5.98 18.69 10.65
CA LEU A 183 5.32 18.17 9.46
C LEU A 183 4.57 16.88 9.77
N VAL A 184 5.11 15.99 10.60
CA VAL A 184 4.38 14.80 11.09
C VAL A 184 3.09 15.21 11.76
N GLU A 185 3.15 16.16 12.70
CA GLU A 185 1.96 16.68 13.39
C GLU A 185 0.93 17.20 12.37
N LYS A 186 1.35 18.14 11.52
CA LYS A 186 0.48 18.82 10.56
C LYS A 186 -0.09 17.92 9.46
N ARG A 187 0.65 16.89 9.03
CA ARG A 187 0.33 16.10 7.83
C ARG A 187 -0.25 14.73 8.15
N LEU A 188 0.04 14.17 9.32
CA LEU A 188 -0.40 12.85 9.71
C LEU A 188 -1.29 12.91 10.96
N VAL A 189 -0.86 13.57 12.04
CA VAL A 189 -1.61 13.60 13.30
C VAL A 189 -2.88 14.45 13.21
N GLU A 190 -2.78 15.70 12.74
CA GLU A 190 -3.92 16.62 12.59
C GLU A 190 -4.82 16.29 11.38
N ARG A 191 -4.36 15.40 10.50
CA ARG A 191 -5.01 15.07 9.22
C ARG A 191 -5.42 13.60 9.12
N CYS A 192 -5.40 12.87 10.24
CA CYS A 192 -5.96 11.54 10.32
C CYS A 192 -7.47 11.54 10.05
N ASN A 193 -7.97 10.40 9.60
CA ASN A 193 -9.39 10.15 9.34
C ASN A 193 -10.12 9.66 10.59
#